data_AF-G0R5D3-F1
#
_entry.id   AF-G0R5D3-F1
#
_cell.length_a   1.000
_cell.length_b   1.000
_cell.length_c   1.000
_cell.angle_alpha   90.00
_cell.angle_beta   90.00
_cell.angle_gamma   90.00
#
_symmetry.space_group_name_H-M   'P 1'
#
loop_
_entity.id
_entity.type
_entity.pdbx_description
1 polymer ?
#
loop_
_entity_poly.entity_id
_entity_poly.type
_entity_poly.pdbx_seq_one_letter_code
_entity_poly.pdbx_strand_id
1 'polypeptide(L)'
;MEVDLSDDELGDFELKKQEHEEGDFVKKLGKLIQLTGYSDPIYAESFVRIHKYDIQFETLLINRTSKPLQKVQIDFFTQQSDIKRVIEKAQAVTLQPNGFANVKTSLKFSSSDIGVIFGAINYENIAGIEQAYLITKEIDIDLIDFIYPSEIDLNTFRELWAKYEWENRITLNPSGNDLYQFVNHIREHFKLYLLNDEEEIKNANCICANFYAKTKLDDDFLINLSAEIINNKINGYARIRSKAKGIVVNLGSKFKM
;
A
#
# COMPACT_ATOMS: atom_id res chain seq x y z
N MET A 1 7.62 -31.53 31.08
CA MET A 1 8.57 -30.47 31.46
C MET A 1 8.01 -29.21 30.87
N GLU A 2 7.26 -28.45 31.68
CA GLU A 2 6.91 -27.07 31.34
C GLU A 2 8.21 -26.26 31.40
N VAL A 3 8.54 -25.58 30.31
CA VAL A 3 9.67 -24.65 30.28
C VAL A 3 9.13 -23.35 30.84
N ASP A 4 9.45 -23.10 32.10
CA ASP A 4 9.08 -21.87 32.82
C ASP A 4 10.03 -20.76 32.37
N LEU A 5 9.60 -19.97 31.38
CA LEU A 5 10.33 -18.81 30.87
C LEU A 5 10.10 -17.65 31.85
N SER A 6 11.17 -17.08 32.39
CA SER A 6 11.08 -15.96 33.32
C SER A 6 10.49 -14.71 32.66
N ASP A 7 9.75 -13.90 33.41
CA ASP A 7 9.08 -12.67 32.93
C ASP A 7 10.01 -11.69 32.17
N ASP A 8 11.32 -11.68 32.50
CA ASP A 8 12.33 -10.88 31.80
C ASP A 8 12.63 -11.38 30.37
N GLU A 9 12.55 -12.69 30.12
CA GLU A 9 12.76 -13.30 28.79
C GLU A 9 11.53 -13.13 27.88
N LEU A 10 10.33 -13.06 28.47
CA LEU A 10 9.09 -12.72 27.76
C LEU A 10 9.10 -11.25 27.31
N GLY A 11 9.53 -10.32 28.17
CA GLY A 11 9.67 -8.91 27.84
C GLY A 11 10.68 -8.66 26.71
N ASP A 12 11.82 -9.34 26.73
CA ASP A 12 12.86 -9.20 25.70
C ASP A 12 12.44 -9.80 24.35
N PHE A 13 11.56 -10.82 24.34
CA PHE A 13 10.93 -11.37 23.14
C PHE A 13 9.88 -10.44 22.54
N GLU A 14 9.05 -9.79 23.37
CA GLU A 14 8.06 -8.81 22.91
C GLU A 14 8.71 -7.53 22.38
N LEU A 15 9.76 -7.05 23.04
CA LEU A 15 10.57 -5.91 22.58
C LEU A 15 11.27 -6.21 21.24
N LYS A 16 11.91 -7.39 21.11
CA LYS A 16 12.51 -7.81 19.83
C LYS A 16 11.48 -7.99 18.72
N LYS A 17 10.27 -8.47 19.01
CA LYS A 17 9.19 -8.62 18.02
C LYS A 17 8.67 -7.25 17.55
N GLN A 18 8.54 -6.28 18.46
CA GLN A 18 8.16 -4.90 18.13
C GLN A 18 9.26 -4.19 17.31
N GLU A 19 10.54 -4.32 17.68
CA GLU A 19 11.66 -3.72 16.92
C GLU A 19 11.84 -4.35 15.53
N HIS A 20 11.58 -5.67 15.38
CA HIS A 20 11.66 -6.35 14.08
C HIS A 20 10.50 -5.97 13.14
N GLU A 21 9.31 -5.72 13.68
CA GLU A 21 8.12 -5.31 12.89
C GLU A 21 8.18 -3.83 12.46
N GLU A 22 8.67 -2.93 13.32
CA GLU A 22 8.89 -1.51 12.98
C GLU A 22 10.06 -1.32 12.00
N GLY A 23 11.17 -2.05 12.21
CA GLY A 23 12.36 -1.96 11.36
C GLY A 23 12.16 -2.50 9.93
N ASP A 24 11.28 -3.49 9.75
CA ASP A 24 10.97 -4.07 8.43
C ASP A 24 9.97 -3.20 7.64
N PHE A 25 9.16 -2.38 8.33
CA PHE A 25 8.24 -1.43 7.70
C PHE A 25 8.96 -0.26 7.03
N VAL A 26 9.96 0.32 7.70
CA VAL A 26 10.77 1.43 7.16
C VAL A 26 11.71 0.95 6.04
N LYS A 27 12.20 -0.31 6.12
CA LYS A 27 13.16 -0.85 5.13
C LYS A 27 12.53 -1.31 3.82
N LYS A 28 11.31 -1.84 3.82
CA LYS A 28 10.67 -2.34 2.58
C LYS A 28 10.09 -1.26 1.67
N LEU A 29 9.87 -0.04 2.17
CA LEU A 29 9.24 1.03 1.39
C LEU A 29 10.04 2.33 1.23
N GLY A 30 11.29 2.36 1.68
CA GLY A 30 12.25 3.41 1.29
C GLY A 30 12.62 3.32 -0.19
N LYS A 31 11.65 3.52 -1.08
CA LYS A 31 11.87 3.52 -2.53
C LYS A 31 12.30 4.93 -2.94
N LEU A 32 13.51 5.04 -3.46
CA LEU A 32 13.93 6.23 -4.19
C LEU A 32 13.21 6.23 -5.55
N ILE A 33 12.42 7.26 -5.81
CA ILE A 33 11.63 7.39 -7.03
C ILE A 33 12.11 8.60 -7.80
N GLN A 34 12.53 8.38 -9.04
CA GLN A 34 12.77 9.45 -9.99
C GLN A 34 11.43 10.08 -10.40
N LEU A 35 11.25 11.36 -10.08
CA LEU A 35 10.02 12.12 -10.30
C LEU A 35 10.01 12.85 -11.65
N THR A 36 11.16 13.31 -12.14
CA THR A 36 11.28 13.99 -13.43
C THR A 36 12.35 13.35 -14.31
N GLY A 37 12.25 13.54 -15.62
CA GLY A 37 13.20 13.03 -16.59
C GLY A 37 14.51 13.83 -16.60
N TYR A 38 15.56 13.25 -17.18
CA TYR A 38 16.86 13.91 -17.30
C TYR A 38 16.86 15.15 -18.20
N SER A 39 15.84 15.28 -19.06
CA SER A 39 15.67 16.41 -19.98
C SER A 39 14.86 17.56 -19.37
N ASP A 40 14.28 17.36 -18.18
CA ASP A 40 13.49 18.39 -17.52
C ASP A 40 14.40 19.47 -16.92
N PRO A 41 13.93 20.73 -16.85
CA PRO A 41 14.72 21.84 -16.32
C PRO A 41 15.05 21.67 -14.83
N ILE A 42 14.20 20.93 -14.11
CA ILE A 42 14.42 20.52 -12.72
C ILE A 42 14.44 19.00 -12.70
N TYR A 43 15.57 18.43 -12.30
CA TYR A 43 15.66 17.02 -11.96
C TYR A 43 15.19 16.82 -10.52
N ALA A 44 14.32 15.84 -10.30
CA ALA A 44 13.76 15.55 -9.00
C ALA A 44 13.75 14.05 -8.71
N GLU A 45 14.19 13.69 -7.52
CA GLU A 45 14.10 12.35 -6.93
C GLU A 45 13.50 12.47 -5.55
N SER A 46 12.62 11.56 -5.17
CA SER A 46 12.04 11.54 -3.83
C SER A 46 12.23 10.20 -3.16
N PHE A 47 12.71 10.25 -1.93
CA PHE A 47 12.71 9.11 -1.03
C PHE A 47 11.39 9.11 -0.26
N VAL A 48 10.57 8.09 -0.51
CA VAL A 48 9.23 7.96 0.08
C VAL A 48 9.32 7.12 1.35
N ARG A 49 8.74 7.60 2.45
CA ARG A 49 8.58 6.85 3.70
C ARG A 49 7.11 6.83 4.08
N ILE A 50 6.57 5.65 4.32
CA ILE A 50 5.18 5.50 4.75
C ILE A 50 5.18 5.09 6.21
N HIS A 51 4.47 5.86 7.03
CA HIS A 51 4.19 5.57 8.42
C HIS A 51 2.73 5.11 8.58
N LYS A 52 2.32 4.76 9.81
CA LYS A 52 0.95 4.28 10.07
C LYS A 52 -0.13 5.30 9.70
N TYR A 53 0.15 6.59 9.85
CA TYR A 53 -0.84 7.66 9.69
C TYR A 53 -0.41 8.79 8.74
N ASP A 54 0.81 8.72 8.23
CA ASP A 54 1.37 9.72 7.32
C ASP A 54 2.28 9.09 6.28
N ILE A 55 2.52 9.83 5.22
CA ILE A 55 3.51 9.57 4.20
C ILE A 55 4.40 10.79 4.07
N GLN A 56 5.70 10.56 4.04
CA GLN A 56 6.73 11.57 3.95
C GLN A 56 7.51 11.42 2.64
N PHE A 57 7.74 12.55 1.98
CA PHE A 57 8.53 12.69 0.77
C PHE A 57 9.77 13.52 1.10
N GLU A 58 10.95 12.93 1.01
CA GLU A 58 12.24 13.63 1.07
C GLU A 58 12.73 13.80 -0.37
N THR A 59 12.51 14.98 -0.95
CA THR A 59 12.75 15.24 -2.37
C THR A 59 14.04 16.05 -2.58
N LEU A 60 14.96 15.51 -3.37
CA LEU A 60 16.08 16.22 -3.94
C LEU A 60 15.63 16.93 -5.21
N LEU A 61 15.86 18.24 -5.29
CA LEU A 61 15.60 19.07 -6.46
C LEU A 61 16.93 19.60 -6.99
N ILE A 62 17.19 19.46 -8.29
CA ILE A 62 18.40 19.95 -8.94
C ILE A 62 18.01 20.82 -10.13
N ASN A 63 18.45 22.07 -10.14
CA ASN A 63 18.30 22.94 -11.29
C ASN A 63 19.30 22.56 -12.37
N ARG A 64 18.82 22.05 -13.51
CA ARG A 64 19.66 21.62 -14.63
C ARG A 64 19.90 22.74 -15.66
N THR A 65 19.37 23.92 -15.41
CA THR A 65 19.47 25.07 -16.31
C THR A 65 20.65 25.98 -15.93
N SER A 66 21.06 26.84 -16.87
CA SER A 66 22.09 27.86 -16.66
C SER A 66 21.56 29.14 -15.98
N LYS A 67 20.29 29.18 -15.58
CA LYS A 67 19.63 30.34 -14.98
C LYS A 67 19.13 30.00 -13.58
N PRO A 68 19.18 30.92 -12.60
CA PRO A 68 18.51 30.70 -11.32
C PRO A 68 17.00 30.53 -11.50
N LEU A 69 16.43 29.57 -10.76
CA LEU A 69 15.00 29.33 -10.66
C LEU A 69 14.54 29.74 -9.27
N GLN A 70 13.48 30.56 -9.20
CA GLN A 70 12.96 31.09 -7.95
C GLN A 70 11.66 30.39 -7.56
N LYS A 71 11.34 30.40 -6.27
CA LYS A 71 10.12 29.81 -5.70
C LYS A 71 9.82 28.39 -6.21
N VAL A 72 10.86 27.56 -6.35
CA VAL A 72 10.71 26.15 -6.69
C VAL A 72 9.98 25.46 -5.55
N GLN A 73 8.80 24.92 -5.82
CA GLN A 73 7.96 24.25 -4.84
C GLN A 73 7.42 22.95 -5.43
N ILE A 74 7.50 21.87 -4.65
CA ILE A 74 6.92 20.57 -4.99
C ILE A 74 5.71 20.28 -4.10
N ASP A 75 4.61 19.92 -4.75
CA ASP A 75 3.34 19.56 -4.12
C ASP A 75 2.97 18.12 -4.46
N PHE A 76 2.45 17.38 -3.47
CA PHE A 76 1.98 16.01 -3.64
C PHE A 76 0.48 15.93 -3.36
N PHE A 77 -0.22 15.09 -4.12
CA PHE A 77 -1.67 14.95 -4.09
C PHE A 77 -2.06 13.48 -4.14
N THR A 78 -3.02 13.07 -3.31
CA THR A 78 -3.69 11.77 -3.41
C THR A 78 -4.93 11.90 -4.30
N GLN A 79 -5.46 10.77 -4.79
CA GLN A 79 -6.66 10.77 -5.66
C GLN A 79 -7.88 11.46 -5.02
N GLN A 80 -7.98 11.42 -3.68
CA GLN A 80 -8.95 12.20 -2.92
C GLN A 80 -8.28 13.52 -2.53
N SER A 81 -8.22 14.45 -3.49
CA SER A 81 -7.55 15.74 -3.37
C SER A 81 -8.21 16.64 -2.32
N ASP A 82 -7.96 16.39 -1.04
CA ASP A 82 -8.36 17.26 0.08
C ASP A 82 -7.11 17.91 0.68
N ILE A 83 -7.00 19.22 0.47
CA ILE A 83 -5.92 20.08 0.98
C ILE A 83 -5.78 19.93 2.52
N LYS A 84 -6.84 19.53 3.23
CA LYS A 84 -6.83 19.29 4.68
C LYS A 84 -5.97 18.10 5.11
N ARG A 85 -5.47 17.29 4.18
CA ARG A 85 -4.60 16.13 4.47
C ARG A 85 -3.11 16.51 4.51
N VAL A 86 -2.72 17.74 4.17
CA VAL A 86 -1.30 18.16 4.25
C VAL A 86 -0.93 18.41 5.71
N ILE A 87 0.08 17.69 6.22
CA ILE A 87 0.62 17.87 7.57
C ILE A 87 1.75 18.89 7.54
N GLU A 88 2.69 18.71 6.62
CA GLU A 88 3.84 19.58 6.41
C GLU A 88 4.03 19.81 4.92
N LYS A 89 4.07 21.07 4.50
CA LYS A 89 4.31 21.44 3.10
C LYS A 89 5.75 21.89 2.93
N ALA A 90 6.44 21.37 1.90
CA ALA A 90 7.73 21.87 1.49
C ALA A 90 7.71 23.40 1.26
N GLN A 91 8.65 24.09 1.89
CA GLN A 91 8.87 25.51 1.64
C GLN A 91 9.45 25.70 0.24
N ALA A 92 9.04 26.78 -0.43
CA ALA A 92 9.57 27.13 -1.73
C ALA A 92 11.04 27.53 -1.61
N VAL A 93 11.88 27.05 -2.52
CA VAL A 93 13.34 27.29 -2.52
C VAL A 93 13.79 27.99 -3.79
N THR A 94 14.90 28.71 -3.70
CA THR A 94 15.57 29.27 -4.88
C THR A 94 16.75 28.40 -5.24
N LEU A 95 16.76 27.85 -6.46
CA LEU A 95 17.83 27.01 -6.97
C LEU A 95 18.74 27.81 -7.90
N GLN A 96 20.01 27.94 -7.52
CA GLN A 96 21.03 28.52 -8.39
C GLN A 96 21.29 27.63 -9.62
N PRO A 97 21.90 28.14 -10.70
CA PRO A 97 22.29 27.31 -11.85
C PRO A 97 23.10 26.09 -11.40
N ASN A 98 22.70 24.89 -11.82
CA ASN A 98 23.31 23.61 -11.39
C ASN A 98 23.26 23.34 -9.86
N GLY A 99 22.56 24.17 -9.11
CA GLY A 99 22.38 24.04 -7.67
C GLY A 99 21.29 23.03 -7.32
N PHE A 100 21.28 22.63 -6.04
CA PHE A 100 20.31 21.66 -5.54
C PHE A 100 19.77 22.07 -4.16
N ALA A 101 18.63 21.49 -3.79
CA ALA A 101 18.06 21.59 -2.46
C ALA A 101 17.31 20.29 -2.11
N ASN A 102 17.29 19.96 -0.83
CA ASN A 102 16.43 18.91 -0.30
C ASN A 102 15.22 19.56 0.38
N VAL A 103 14.02 19.10 0.04
CA VAL A 103 12.77 19.57 0.62
C VAL A 103 11.96 18.40 1.14
N LYS A 104 11.13 18.67 2.14
CA LYS A 104 10.30 17.66 2.81
C LYS A 104 8.82 18.04 2.74
N THR A 105 7.99 17.08 2.37
CA THR A 105 6.52 17.19 2.43
C THR A 105 5.98 15.97 3.17
N SER A 106 5.03 16.18 4.08
CA SER A 106 4.32 15.11 4.80
C SER A 106 2.81 15.26 4.63
N LEU A 107 2.16 14.17 4.25
CA LEU A 107 0.70 14.10 4.09
C LEU A 107 0.14 13.07 5.08
N LYS A 108 -1.05 13.34 5.61
CA LYS A 108 -1.85 12.33 6.30
C LYS A 108 -2.21 11.22 5.32
N PHE A 109 -2.02 9.98 5.74
CA PHE A 109 -2.18 8.80 4.91
C PHE A 109 -3.07 7.77 5.59
N SER A 110 -3.93 7.14 4.81
CA SER A 110 -4.87 6.12 5.27
C SER A 110 -5.15 5.13 4.14
N SER A 111 -5.87 4.04 4.43
CA SER A 111 -6.26 3.07 3.38
C SER A 111 -7.15 3.66 2.28
N SER A 112 -7.74 4.84 2.48
CA SER A 112 -8.47 5.57 1.44
C SER A 112 -7.56 6.26 0.42
N ASP A 113 -6.30 6.50 0.79
CA ASP A 113 -5.27 7.18 -0.01
C ASP A 113 -4.38 6.21 -0.80
N ILE A 114 -4.53 4.91 -0.58
CA ILE A 114 -3.77 3.89 -1.31
C ILE A 114 -4.16 3.93 -2.79
N GLY A 115 -3.16 3.88 -3.64
CA GLY A 115 -3.30 3.97 -5.08
C GLY A 115 -2.17 4.83 -5.63
N VAL A 116 -2.53 5.80 -6.47
CA VAL A 116 -1.57 6.68 -7.11
C VAL A 116 -1.46 8.00 -6.37
N ILE A 117 -0.22 8.41 -6.10
CA ILE A 117 0.12 9.76 -5.66
C ILE A 117 0.73 10.53 -6.82
N PHE A 118 0.22 11.75 -7.01
CA PHE A 118 0.68 12.68 -8.02
C PHE A 118 1.59 13.71 -7.37
N GLY A 119 2.64 14.11 -8.06
CA GLY A 119 3.44 15.27 -7.67
C GLY A 119 3.47 16.33 -8.77
N ALA A 120 3.69 17.57 -8.36
CA ALA A 120 3.85 18.69 -9.27
C ALA A 120 4.93 19.64 -8.78
N ILE A 121 5.74 20.16 -9.69
CA ILE A 121 6.76 21.16 -9.39
C ILE A 121 6.37 22.48 -10.06
N ASN A 122 6.30 23.54 -9.26
CA ASN A 122 6.06 24.91 -9.69
C ASN A 122 7.33 25.74 -9.48
N TYR A 123 7.65 26.65 -10.40
CA TYR A 123 8.77 27.57 -10.24
C TYR A 123 8.61 28.84 -11.09
N GLU A 124 9.31 29.89 -10.69
CA GLU A 124 9.37 31.18 -11.39
C GLU A 124 10.74 31.35 -12.05
N ASN A 125 10.75 31.90 -13.27
CA ASN A 125 11.99 32.34 -13.91
C ASN A 125 12.37 33.77 -13.48
N ILE A 126 13.56 34.24 -13.88
CA ILE A 126 14.09 35.58 -13.51
C ILE A 126 13.17 36.74 -13.97
N ALA A 127 12.34 36.53 -15.00
CA ALA A 127 11.41 37.55 -15.47
C ALA A 127 10.16 37.67 -14.57
N GLY A 128 10.07 36.91 -13.47
CA GLY A 128 8.88 36.84 -12.63
C GLY A 128 7.69 36.21 -13.35
N ILE A 129 7.93 35.58 -14.50
CA ILE A 129 6.91 34.88 -15.27
C ILE A 129 6.83 33.48 -14.67
N GLU A 130 5.68 33.16 -14.10
CA GLU A 130 5.31 31.81 -13.68
C GLU A 130 5.40 30.91 -14.92
N GLN A 131 6.36 29.98 -14.95
CA GLN A 131 6.62 29.17 -16.13
C GLN A 131 6.83 27.71 -15.77
N ALA A 132 6.04 26.87 -16.44
CA ALA A 132 5.99 25.41 -16.44
C ALA A 132 5.68 24.73 -15.09
N TYR A 133 4.44 24.29 -14.98
CA TYR A 133 4.02 23.18 -14.11
C TYR A 133 4.64 21.89 -14.65
N LEU A 134 5.62 21.32 -13.94
CA LEU A 134 6.14 20.00 -14.27
C LEU A 134 5.29 18.95 -13.57
N ILE A 135 4.57 18.16 -14.36
CA ILE A 135 3.92 16.95 -13.87
C ILE A 135 5.00 15.93 -13.58
N THR A 136 5.09 15.49 -12.33
CA THR A 136 6.01 14.42 -11.97
C THR A 136 5.44 13.05 -12.33
N LYS A 137 6.32 12.05 -12.36
CA LYS A 137 5.93 10.65 -12.44
C LYS A 137 5.02 10.28 -11.27
N GLU A 138 3.99 9.51 -11.58
CA GLU A 138 3.11 8.88 -10.60
C GLU A 138 3.86 7.95 -9.64
N ILE A 139 3.49 8.01 -8.37
CA ILE A 139 4.01 7.14 -7.32
C ILE A 139 2.92 6.11 -6.98
N ASP A 140 3.14 4.88 -7.39
CA ASP A 140 2.24 3.76 -7.09
C ASP A 140 2.48 3.20 -5.70
N ILE A 141 1.42 3.18 -4.89
CA ILE A 141 1.39 2.55 -3.57
C ILE A 141 0.45 1.36 -3.65
N ASP A 142 0.99 0.15 -3.50
CA ASP A 142 0.22 -1.08 -3.51
C ASP A 142 -0.23 -1.48 -2.11
N LEU A 143 -1.53 -1.74 -1.94
CA LEU A 143 -2.09 -2.21 -0.67
C LEU A 143 -1.42 -3.52 -0.21
N ILE A 144 -1.06 -4.41 -1.14
CA ILE A 144 -0.48 -5.72 -0.83
C ILE A 144 0.83 -5.60 -0.01
N ASP A 145 1.58 -4.52 -0.19
CA ASP A 145 2.81 -4.25 0.55
C ASP A 145 2.55 -4.03 2.05
N PHE A 146 1.33 -3.62 2.43
CA PHE A 146 0.91 -3.34 3.80
C PHE A 146 0.14 -4.47 4.46
N ILE A 147 -0.21 -5.52 3.73
CA ILE A 147 -0.96 -6.65 4.28
C ILE A 147 -0.03 -7.56 5.10
N TYR A 148 -0.53 -7.99 6.25
CA TYR A 148 0.04 -9.09 7.03
C TYR A 148 -1.06 -10.06 7.46
N PRO A 149 -0.74 -11.37 7.55
CA PRO A 149 -1.71 -12.37 7.97
C PRO A 149 -2.06 -12.15 9.45
N SER A 150 -3.33 -12.31 9.79
CA SER A 150 -3.82 -12.29 11.17
C SER A 150 -4.83 -13.42 11.32
N GLU A 151 -4.85 -14.05 12.48
CA GLU A 151 -5.80 -15.11 12.81
C GLU A 151 -7.00 -14.55 13.59
N ILE A 152 -8.18 -15.12 13.34
CA ILE A 152 -9.41 -14.99 14.12
C ILE A 152 -10.13 -16.33 14.12
N ASP A 153 -11.02 -16.58 15.07
CA ASP A 153 -11.88 -17.76 15.01
C ASP A 153 -13.06 -17.58 14.03
N LEU A 154 -13.71 -18.70 13.66
CA LEU A 154 -14.83 -18.70 12.72
C LEU A 154 -16.09 -17.97 13.22
N ASN A 155 -16.32 -17.88 14.54
CA ASN A 155 -17.46 -17.12 15.07
C ASN A 155 -17.21 -15.63 14.91
N THR A 156 -16.01 -15.16 15.28
CA THR A 156 -15.56 -13.78 15.04
C THR A 156 -15.63 -13.44 13.55
N PHE A 157 -15.19 -14.34 12.66
CA PHE A 157 -15.32 -14.14 11.21
C PHE A 157 -16.77 -13.87 10.81
N ARG A 158 -17.74 -14.67 11.29
CA ARG A 158 -19.17 -14.51 10.96
C ARG A 158 -19.75 -13.20 11.48
N GLU A 159 -19.37 -12.79 12.69
CA GLU A 159 -19.79 -11.52 13.27
C GLU A 159 -19.25 -10.32 12.47
N LEU A 160 -17.94 -10.31 12.19
CA LEU A 160 -17.32 -9.26 11.38
C LEU A 160 -17.88 -9.25 9.96
N TRP A 161 -18.11 -10.44 9.38
CA TRP A 161 -18.72 -10.58 8.06
C TRP A 161 -20.09 -9.92 8.02
N ALA A 162 -20.93 -10.14 9.03
CA ALA A 162 -22.25 -9.49 9.12
C ALA A 162 -22.16 -7.98 9.37
N LYS A 163 -21.13 -7.53 10.11
CA LYS A 163 -20.92 -6.12 10.47
C LYS A 163 -20.35 -5.27 9.34
N TYR A 164 -19.56 -5.84 8.43
CA TYR A 164 -18.84 -5.05 7.41
C TYR A 164 -19.77 -4.64 6.27
N GLU A 165 -19.78 -3.33 5.99
CA GLU A 165 -20.74 -2.70 5.08
C GLU A 165 -20.27 -2.72 3.63
N TRP A 166 -18.96 -2.61 3.39
CA TRP A 166 -18.41 -2.60 2.04
C TRP A 166 -18.10 -4.01 1.56
N GLU A 167 -18.63 -4.38 0.40
CA GLU A 167 -18.39 -5.65 -0.26
C GLU A 167 -17.99 -5.45 -1.72
N ASN A 168 -17.06 -6.26 -2.22
CA ASN A 168 -16.80 -6.44 -3.63
C ASN A 168 -16.79 -7.92 -3.98
N ARG A 169 -17.63 -8.30 -4.95
CA ARG A 169 -17.71 -9.66 -5.48
C ARG A 169 -16.98 -9.71 -6.82
N ILE A 170 -15.95 -10.54 -6.88
CA ILE A 170 -15.07 -10.70 -8.04
C ILE A 170 -15.27 -12.09 -8.60
N THR A 171 -15.61 -12.19 -9.88
CA THR A 171 -15.66 -13.47 -10.60
C THR A 171 -14.23 -13.94 -10.88
N LEU A 172 -13.96 -15.22 -10.62
CA LEU A 172 -12.65 -15.84 -10.75
C LEU A 172 -12.71 -16.93 -11.81
N ASN A 173 -11.85 -16.83 -12.81
CA ASN A 173 -11.67 -17.83 -13.86
C ASN A 173 -10.17 -18.14 -14.04
N PRO A 174 -9.47 -18.59 -12.99
CA PRO A 174 -8.03 -18.80 -13.05
C PRO A 174 -7.69 -19.95 -14.01
N SER A 175 -6.49 -19.91 -14.57
CA SER A 175 -5.98 -21.00 -15.41
C SER A 175 -5.56 -22.17 -14.52
N GLY A 176 -6.05 -23.37 -14.82
CA GLY A 176 -5.73 -24.59 -14.09
C GLY A 176 -6.95 -25.35 -13.59
N ASN A 177 -6.70 -26.45 -12.88
CA ASN A 177 -7.71 -27.38 -12.38
C ASN A 177 -7.43 -27.88 -10.94
N ASP A 178 -6.50 -27.26 -10.22
CA ASP A 178 -6.17 -27.61 -8.83
C ASP A 178 -6.61 -26.50 -7.88
N LEU A 179 -7.66 -26.77 -7.10
CA LEU A 179 -8.23 -25.81 -6.14
C LEU A 179 -7.30 -25.55 -4.96
N TYR A 180 -6.50 -26.53 -4.53
CA TYR A 180 -5.57 -26.36 -3.41
C TYR A 180 -4.42 -25.45 -3.81
N GLN A 181 -3.83 -25.65 -4.99
CA GLN A 181 -2.82 -24.74 -5.53
C GLN A 181 -3.38 -23.32 -5.69
N PHE A 182 -4.62 -23.19 -6.17
CA PHE A 182 -5.25 -21.88 -6.32
C PHE A 182 -5.45 -21.14 -4.98
N VAL A 183 -5.93 -21.86 -3.95
CA VAL A 183 -6.05 -21.32 -2.58
C VAL A 183 -4.70 -20.86 -2.02
N ASN A 184 -3.67 -21.68 -2.17
CA ASN A 184 -2.32 -21.36 -1.69
C ASN A 184 -1.72 -20.18 -2.45
N HIS A 185 -1.94 -20.10 -3.77
CA HIS A 185 -1.51 -18.95 -4.56
C HIS A 185 -2.13 -17.64 -4.06
N ILE A 186 -3.44 -17.63 -3.80
CA ILE A 186 -4.12 -16.46 -3.22
C ILE A 186 -3.56 -16.13 -1.83
N ARG A 187 -3.37 -17.15 -0.99
CA ARG A 187 -2.84 -17.00 0.37
C ARG A 187 -1.47 -16.35 0.36
N GLU A 188 -0.55 -16.83 -0.47
CA GLU A 188 0.82 -16.32 -0.57
C GLU A 188 0.86 -14.93 -1.20
N HIS A 189 0.16 -14.74 -2.32
CA HIS A 189 0.17 -13.47 -3.06
C HIS A 189 -0.38 -12.31 -2.21
N PHE A 190 -1.48 -12.55 -1.49
CA PHE A 190 -2.13 -11.52 -0.66
C PHE A 190 -1.72 -11.58 0.82
N LYS A 191 -0.82 -12.47 1.23
CA LYS A 191 -0.35 -12.64 2.62
C LYS A 191 -1.50 -12.87 3.61
N LEU A 192 -2.38 -13.83 3.29
CA LEU A 192 -3.60 -14.09 4.04
C LEU A 192 -3.45 -15.22 5.04
N TYR A 193 -4.29 -15.20 6.08
CA TYR A 193 -4.49 -16.36 6.95
C TYR A 193 -5.72 -17.14 6.51
N LEU A 194 -5.57 -18.45 6.25
CA LEU A 194 -6.67 -19.35 5.90
C LEU A 194 -7.32 -19.87 7.19
N LEU A 195 -8.65 -19.76 7.29
CA LEU A 195 -9.41 -20.15 8.47
C LEU A 195 -9.95 -21.58 8.42
N ASN A 196 -10.08 -22.14 7.22
CA ASN A 196 -10.52 -23.52 7.03
C ASN A 196 -9.36 -24.50 7.25
N ASP A 197 -9.69 -25.77 7.54
CA ASP A 197 -8.71 -26.84 7.56
C ASP A 197 -8.18 -27.10 6.13
N GLU A 198 -6.87 -27.19 5.97
CA GLU A 198 -6.23 -27.48 4.69
C GLU A 198 -6.60 -28.88 4.16
N GLU A 199 -6.90 -29.84 5.05
CA GLU A 199 -7.28 -31.18 4.65
C GLU A 199 -8.61 -31.22 3.90
N GLU A 200 -9.56 -30.33 4.25
CA GLU A 200 -10.86 -30.21 3.57
C GLU A 200 -10.73 -29.71 2.12
N ILE A 201 -9.61 -29.04 1.80
CA ILE A 201 -9.36 -28.45 0.48
C ILE A 201 -8.63 -29.46 -0.43
N LYS A 202 -7.80 -30.32 0.16
CA LYS A 202 -7.04 -31.34 -0.56
C LYS A 202 -8.02 -32.40 -1.10
N ASN A 203 -8.21 -32.42 -2.42
CA ASN A 203 -9.10 -33.32 -3.19
C ASN A 203 -10.57 -32.90 -3.31
N ALA A 204 -10.93 -31.68 -2.94
CA ALA A 204 -12.27 -31.17 -3.18
C ALA A 204 -12.47 -30.76 -4.65
N ASN A 205 -13.67 -31.01 -5.20
CA ASN A 205 -14.09 -30.48 -6.51
C ASN A 205 -14.81 -29.12 -6.41
N CYS A 206 -15.19 -28.73 -5.19
CA CYS A 206 -15.81 -27.47 -4.84
C CYS A 206 -15.36 -27.07 -3.44
N ILE A 207 -15.02 -25.80 -3.23
CA ILE A 207 -14.49 -25.27 -1.97
C ILE A 207 -15.22 -24.00 -1.56
N CYS A 208 -15.23 -23.77 -0.24
CA CYS A 208 -15.57 -22.51 0.37
C CYS A 208 -14.49 -22.18 1.41
N ALA A 209 -13.52 -21.34 1.02
CA ALA A 209 -12.40 -20.95 1.86
C ALA A 209 -12.59 -19.54 2.41
N ASN A 210 -12.37 -19.36 3.71
CA ASN A 210 -12.45 -18.09 4.40
C ASN A 210 -11.05 -17.63 4.79
N PHE A 211 -10.76 -16.36 4.54
CA PHE A 211 -9.50 -15.74 4.88
C PHE A 211 -9.71 -14.48 5.70
N TYR A 212 -8.73 -14.19 6.55
CA TYR A 212 -8.62 -12.95 7.29
C TYR A 212 -7.21 -12.38 7.19
N ALA A 213 -7.14 -11.05 7.13
CA ALA A 213 -5.88 -10.33 7.17
C ALA A 213 -6.09 -8.89 7.67
N LYS A 214 -4.99 -8.29 8.09
CA LYS A 214 -4.92 -6.90 8.54
C LYS A 214 -3.92 -6.12 7.69
N THR A 215 -4.05 -4.81 7.69
CA THR A 215 -3.11 -3.89 7.08
C THR A 215 -2.33 -3.18 8.16
N LYS A 216 -1.10 -2.76 7.85
CA LYS A 216 -0.29 -1.92 8.75
C LYS A 216 -0.92 -0.54 9.01
N LEU A 217 -1.97 -0.18 8.27
CA LEU A 217 -2.74 1.06 8.44
C LEU A 217 -3.93 0.90 9.40
N ASP A 218 -3.99 -0.21 10.15
CA ASP A 218 -5.04 -0.51 11.14
C ASP A 218 -6.42 -0.84 10.55
N ASP A 219 -6.44 -1.19 9.27
CA ASP A 219 -7.63 -1.74 8.63
C ASP A 219 -7.56 -3.26 8.58
N ASP A 220 -8.72 -3.89 8.49
CA ASP A 220 -8.84 -5.33 8.36
C ASP A 220 -9.88 -5.71 7.31
N PHE A 221 -9.73 -6.91 6.75
CA PHE A 221 -10.62 -7.39 5.71
C PHE A 221 -10.76 -8.91 5.75
N LEU A 222 -11.91 -9.35 5.25
CA LEU A 222 -12.33 -10.74 5.19
C LEU A 222 -12.48 -11.11 3.72
N ILE A 223 -12.08 -12.31 3.36
CA ILE A 223 -12.32 -12.87 2.02
C ILE A 223 -13.05 -14.19 2.16
N ASN A 224 -14.16 -14.34 1.46
CA ASN A 224 -14.81 -15.62 1.23
C ASN A 224 -14.59 -16.01 -0.23
N LEU A 225 -13.93 -17.13 -0.45
CA LEU A 225 -13.64 -17.70 -1.75
C LEU A 225 -14.52 -18.92 -1.97
N SER A 226 -15.38 -18.87 -2.99
CA SER A 226 -16.15 -20.02 -3.44
C SER A 226 -15.70 -20.39 -4.84
N ALA A 227 -15.22 -21.61 -5.02
CA ALA A 227 -14.69 -22.07 -6.31
C ALA A 227 -14.97 -23.56 -6.53
N GLU A 228 -15.18 -23.94 -7.79
CA GLU A 228 -15.45 -25.31 -8.22
C GLU A 228 -14.79 -25.61 -9.57
N ILE A 229 -14.57 -26.90 -9.86
CA ILE A 229 -14.00 -27.35 -11.13
C ILE A 229 -15.13 -27.74 -12.07
N ILE A 230 -15.30 -27.00 -13.16
CA ILE A 230 -16.25 -27.29 -14.24
C ILE A 230 -15.46 -27.48 -15.53
N ASN A 231 -15.64 -28.63 -16.21
CA ASN A 231 -14.95 -28.94 -17.47
C ASN A 231 -13.42 -28.76 -17.39
N ASN A 232 -12.79 -29.24 -16.30
CA ASN A 232 -11.36 -29.07 -16.02
C ASN A 232 -10.88 -27.61 -15.93
N LYS A 233 -11.78 -26.67 -15.62
CA LYS A 233 -11.46 -25.26 -15.34
C LYS A 233 -12.05 -24.85 -14.00
N ILE A 234 -11.27 -24.11 -13.23
CA ILE A 234 -11.74 -23.50 -11.99
C ILE A 234 -12.66 -22.34 -12.34
N ASN A 235 -13.85 -22.34 -11.75
CA ASN A 235 -14.83 -21.26 -11.83
C ASN A 235 -15.24 -20.90 -10.41
N GLY A 236 -15.40 -19.61 -10.13
CA GLY A 236 -15.77 -19.19 -8.79
C GLY A 236 -15.96 -17.70 -8.63
N TYR A 237 -16.08 -17.29 -7.38
CA TYR A 237 -16.07 -15.89 -7.00
C TYR A 237 -15.41 -15.71 -5.64
N ALA A 238 -14.67 -14.61 -5.49
CA ALA A 238 -14.24 -14.09 -4.20
C ALA A 238 -15.15 -12.95 -3.79
N ARG A 239 -15.51 -12.91 -2.51
CA ARG A 239 -16.19 -11.80 -1.86
C ARG A 239 -15.25 -11.21 -0.84
N ILE A 240 -14.92 -9.94 -1.00
CA ILE A 240 -14.04 -9.20 -0.10
C ILE A 240 -14.92 -8.25 0.71
N ARG A 241 -14.79 -8.26 2.04
CA ARG A 241 -15.49 -7.34 2.94
C ARG A 241 -14.53 -6.59 3.85
N SER A 242 -14.79 -5.31 4.10
CA SER A 242 -14.06 -4.46 5.06
C SER A 242 -14.95 -3.32 5.56
N LYS A 243 -14.56 -2.69 6.67
CA LYS A 243 -15.11 -1.38 7.08
C LYS A 243 -14.71 -0.27 6.13
N ALA A 244 -13.55 -0.37 5.49
CA ALA A 244 -13.01 0.66 4.61
C ALA A 244 -13.28 0.33 3.13
N LYS A 245 -13.99 1.23 2.44
CA LYS A 245 -14.26 1.11 1.00
C LYS A 245 -12.98 0.97 0.16
N GLY A 246 -11.94 1.74 0.51
CA GLY A 246 -10.66 1.76 -0.22
C GLY A 246 -10.02 0.38 -0.32
N ILE A 247 -10.04 -0.39 0.78
CA ILE A 247 -9.50 -1.75 0.84
C ILE A 247 -10.20 -2.67 -0.17
N VAL A 248 -11.54 -2.67 -0.14
CA VAL A 248 -12.39 -3.54 -0.95
C VAL A 248 -12.27 -3.25 -2.46
N VAL A 249 -12.14 -1.96 -2.82
CA VAL A 249 -11.94 -1.53 -4.21
C VAL A 249 -10.53 -1.88 -4.68
N ASN A 250 -9.50 -1.57 -3.87
CA ASN A 250 -8.10 -1.78 -4.25
C ASN A 250 -7.81 -3.29 -4.40
N LEU A 251 -8.12 -4.11 -3.39
CA LEU A 251 -7.93 -5.57 -3.47
C LEU A 251 -8.68 -6.18 -4.65
N GLY A 252 -9.93 -5.77 -4.88
CA GLY A 252 -10.72 -6.35 -5.96
C GLY A 252 -10.18 -6.05 -7.36
N SER A 253 -9.40 -4.99 -7.54
CA SER A 253 -8.68 -4.74 -8.79
C SER A 253 -7.49 -5.71 -8.98
N LYS A 254 -6.84 -6.12 -7.89
CA LYS A 254 -5.69 -7.03 -7.88
C LYS A 254 -6.09 -8.49 -8.13
N PHE A 255 -7.28 -8.90 -7.69
CA PHE A 255 -7.84 -10.23 -7.96
C PHE A 255 -8.24 -10.48 -9.43
N LYS A 256 -8.30 -9.42 -10.26
CA LYS A 256 -8.67 -9.52 -11.69
C LYS A 256 -7.47 -9.72 -12.63
N MET A 257 -6.24 -9.73 -12.09
CA MET A 257 -5.02 -10.07 -12.83
C MET A 257 -4.93 -11.58 -13.06
#